data_AF-H0SM03-F1
#
_entry.id   AF-H0SM03-F1
#
_cell.length_a   1.000
_cell.length_b   1.000
_cell.length_c   1.000
_cell.angle_alpha   90.00
_cell.angle_beta   90.00
_cell.angle_gamma   90.00
#
_symmetry.space_group_name_H-M   'P 1'
#
loop_
_entity.id
_entity.type
_entity.pdbx_description
1 polymer ?
#
loop_
_entity_poly.entity_id
_entity_poly.type
_entity_poly.pdbx_seq_one_letter_code
_entity_poly.pdbx_strand_id
1 'polypeptide(L)'
;MDHRTDRPLRVDEPDDRPGLGRAARRYLLWLAAPSVVLLGSLCIWLTLQGGDHLGAISRPGDAAWFRDFGGEAVTEIQDQDLFYHDIGQSISYAKQADVIILGSSLVSFALDGAVIHDRFEQRHGLKFYNMAFVGVASSEFARQIAQKYQLRPRLWILNADDGGGGGNFFHRNLVRAFGADVRPIPSTTTSRFGAYAAVIRRNLRWRLEDATRDLRQVLGLAKSGHVPAFERNVQTGAADMRLFPRFLASDNPGVKMTRDPDCHTSPEIIANARDVVRSLGAPVVLTLVPNFHGCLTQVREIADALGVETALPERTDYSSWDGGGHLDGKGAADFTRDLVEALERTRAFQGVRDNGDRRQR
;
A
#
# COMPACT_ATOMS: atom_id res chain seq x y z
N MET A 1 42.66 22.85 -71.17
CA MET A 1 42.58 21.42 -70.78
C MET A 1 41.38 21.29 -69.88
N ASP A 2 40.23 20.98 -70.49
CA ASP A 2 38.92 20.90 -69.85
C ASP A 2 38.70 19.52 -69.24
N HIS A 3 38.58 19.45 -67.92
CA HIS A 3 38.08 18.26 -67.23
C HIS A 3 36.57 18.40 -67.01
N ARG A 4 35.80 17.75 -67.90
CA ARG A 4 34.36 17.51 -67.74
C ARG A 4 34.13 16.54 -66.59
N THR A 5 33.41 16.99 -65.57
CA THR A 5 32.87 16.16 -64.48
C THR A 5 31.58 15.48 -64.93
N ASP A 6 31.60 14.15 -65.04
CA ASP A 6 30.41 13.33 -65.26
C ASP A 6 29.58 13.23 -63.96
N ARG A 7 28.34 13.71 -64.00
CA ARG A 7 27.34 13.47 -62.94
C ARG A 7 26.78 12.06 -63.11
N PRO A 8 26.72 11.24 -62.05
CA PRO A 8 26.05 9.95 -62.11
C PRO A 8 24.54 10.16 -62.33
N LEU A 9 24.01 9.42 -63.31
CA LEU A 9 22.58 9.29 -63.61
C LEU A 9 21.86 8.77 -62.36
N ARG A 10 20.96 9.58 -61.82
CA ARG A 10 20.04 9.20 -60.75
C ARG A 10 18.99 8.27 -61.38
N VAL A 11 19.06 6.98 -61.06
CA VAL A 11 18.02 6.02 -61.42
C VAL A 11 16.87 6.25 -60.46
N ASP A 12 15.76 6.79 -60.96
CA ASP A 12 14.52 6.90 -60.22
C ASP A 12 13.95 5.48 -60.04
N GLU A 13 14.16 4.88 -58.86
CA GLU A 13 13.44 3.67 -58.46
C GLU A 13 11.94 4.01 -58.39
N PRO A 14 11.08 3.31 -59.14
CA PRO A 14 9.64 3.45 -58.97
C PRO A 14 9.28 3.03 -57.54
N ASP A 15 8.73 3.96 -56.77
CA ASP A 15 8.22 3.71 -55.42
C ASP A 15 6.92 2.88 -55.52
N ASP A 16 7.09 1.59 -55.85
CA ASP A 16 6.06 0.57 -56.04
C ASP A 16 5.51 0.05 -54.70
N ARG A 17 5.38 0.95 -53.70
CA ARG A 17 4.66 0.62 -52.48
C ARG A 17 3.18 0.69 -52.79
N PRO A 18 2.41 -0.41 -52.67
CA PRO A 18 0.97 -0.40 -52.87
C PRO A 18 0.33 0.48 -51.80
N GLY A 19 0.17 1.76 -52.10
CA GLY A 19 -0.47 2.71 -51.22
C GLY A 19 -1.95 2.34 -51.10
N LEU A 20 -2.42 2.21 -49.85
CA LEU A 20 -3.85 2.11 -49.55
C LEU A 20 -4.62 3.16 -50.35
N GLY A 21 -5.48 2.71 -51.27
CA GLY A 21 -6.27 3.57 -52.14
C GLY A 21 -7.16 4.54 -51.35
N ARG A 22 -7.56 5.65 -51.97
CA ARG A 22 -8.35 6.71 -51.31
C ARG A 22 -9.61 6.17 -50.62
N ALA A 23 -10.26 5.15 -51.20
CA ALA A 23 -11.43 4.50 -50.62
C ALA A 23 -11.10 3.73 -49.32
N ALA A 24 -10.00 2.97 -49.31
CA ALA A 24 -9.55 2.24 -48.12
C ALA A 24 -9.13 3.20 -46.99
N ARG A 25 -8.47 4.31 -47.32
CA ARG A 25 -8.14 5.36 -46.32
C ARG A 25 -9.40 5.99 -45.72
N ARG A 26 -10.42 6.30 -46.54
CA ARG A 26 -11.70 6.83 -46.05
C ARG A 26 -12.41 5.82 -45.15
N TYR A 27 -12.41 4.54 -45.52
CA TYR A 27 -13.03 3.48 -44.73
C TYR A 27 -12.35 3.31 -43.35
N LEU A 28 -11.01 3.30 -43.31
CA LEU A 28 -10.27 3.23 -42.05
C LEU A 28 -10.52 4.46 -41.17
N LEU A 29 -10.60 5.67 -41.75
CA LEU A 29 -10.96 6.88 -41.00
C LEU A 29 -12.39 6.79 -40.44
N TRP A 30 -13.34 6.26 -41.21
CA TRP A 30 -14.72 6.05 -40.76
C TRP A 30 -14.87 5.01 -39.65
N LEU A 31 -13.97 4.02 -39.55
CA LEU A 31 -13.92 3.08 -38.43
C LEU A 31 -13.19 3.65 -37.20
N ALA A 32 -12.11 4.42 -37.44
CA ALA A 32 -11.32 5.03 -36.37
C ALA A 32 -12.09 6.16 -35.66
N ALA A 33 -12.82 7.00 -36.41
CA ALA A 33 -13.57 8.13 -35.86
C ALA A 33 -14.56 7.73 -34.75
N PRO A 34 -15.49 6.76 -34.92
CA PRO A 34 -16.40 6.35 -33.86
C PRO A 34 -15.67 5.68 -32.70
N SER A 35 -14.57 4.96 -32.96
CA SER A 35 -13.73 4.39 -31.90
C SER A 35 -13.09 5.48 -31.04
N VAL A 36 -12.56 6.54 -31.67
CA VAL A 36 -12.00 7.71 -30.97
C VAL A 36 -13.08 8.48 -30.24
N VAL A 37 -14.26 8.66 -30.82
CA VAL A 37 -15.40 9.34 -30.15
C VAL A 37 -15.89 8.52 -28.97
N LEU A 38 -16.01 7.20 -29.08
CA LEU A 38 -16.41 6.31 -27.98
C LEU A 38 -15.36 6.32 -26.87
N LEU A 39 -14.07 6.16 -27.21
CA LEU A 39 -12.98 6.22 -26.25
C LEU A 39 -12.89 7.60 -25.59
N GLY A 40 -13.00 8.68 -26.37
CA GLY A 40 -13.02 10.05 -25.89
C GLY A 40 -14.21 10.33 -24.98
N SER A 41 -15.40 9.88 -25.34
CA SER A 41 -16.62 10.03 -24.54
C SER A 41 -16.56 9.21 -23.25
N LEU A 42 -16.00 8.00 -23.32
CA LEU A 42 -15.72 7.17 -22.15
C LEU A 42 -14.70 7.86 -21.24
N CYS A 43 -13.60 8.38 -21.78
CA CYS A 43 -12.63 9.15 -21.02
C CYS A 43 -13.26 10.40 -20.38
N ILE A 44 -14.07 11.17 -21.12
CA ILE A 44 -14.77 12.36 -20.61
C ILE A 44 -15.75 11.96 -19.51
N TRP A 45 -16.59 10.96 -19.73
CA TRP A 45 -17.54 10.46 -18.74
C TRP A 45 -16.83 9.98 -17.47
N LEU A 46 -15.70 9.27 -17.62
CA LEU A 46 -14.85 8.88 -16.51
C LEU A 46 -14.25 10.09 -15.79
N THR A 47 -13.77 11.12 -16.51
CA THR A 47 -13.22 12.34 -15.88
C THR A 47 -14.26 13.18 -15.15
N LEU A 48 -15.49 13.27 -15.68
CA LEU A 48 -16.57 14.07 -15.09
C LEU A 48 -17.08 13.50 -13.76
N GLN A 49 -16.77 12.26 -13.42
CA GLN A 49 -17.09 11.65 -12.13
C GLN A 49 -16.14 12.09 -10.98
N GLY A 50 -15.13 12.94 -11.26
CA GLY A 50 -14.25 13.59 -10.25
C GLY A 50 -13.21 12.67 -9.58
N GLY A 51 -11.91 12.81 -9.91
CA GLY A 51 -10.83 11.95 -9.38
C GLY A 51 -9.73 11.62 -10.41
N ASP A 52 -8.61 11.06 -9.94
CA ASP A 52 -7.47 10.57 -10.74
C ASP A 52 -7.80 9.19 -11.38
N HIS A 53 -8.97 9.10 -12.06
CA HIS A 53 -9.78 7.87 -12.26
C HIS A 53 -9.16 6.71 -13.03
N LEU A 54 -8.09 6.95 -13.77
CA LEU A 54 -7.35 5.89 -14.42
C LEU A 54 -6.42 5.18 -13.41
N GLY A 55 -5.93 5.92 -12.41
CA GLY A 55 -5.01 5.47 -11.37
C GLY A 55 -5.68 4.79 -10.17
N ALA A 56 -6.94 5.07 -9.86
CA ALA A 56 -7.61 4.50 -8.68
C ALA A 56 -9.14 4.43 -8.86
N ILE A 57 -9.77 3.37 -8.34
CA ILE A 57 -11.23 3.30 -8.19
C ILE A 57 -11.59 3.96 -6.87
N SER A 58 -12.09 5.19 -6.91
CA SER A 58 -12.52 5.88 -5.69
C SER A 58 -13.81 5.31 -5.09
N ARG A 59 -13.97 5.46 -3.79
CA ARG A 59 -15.24 5.17 -3.11
C ARG A 59 -16.32 6.13 -3.63
N PRO A 60 -17.55 5.65 -3.92
CA PRO A 60 -18.65 6.53 -4.31
C PRO A 60 -18.89 7.63 -3.26
N GLY A 61 -18.80 8.89 -3.70
CA GLY A 61 -19.02 10.06 -2.84
C GLY A 61 -17.85 10.44 -1.93
N ASP A 62 -16.73 9.71 -1.96
CA ASP A 62 -15.56 10.02 -1.12
C ASP A 62 -14.25 9.72 -1.87
N ALA A 63 -13.72 10.77 -2.52
CA ALA A 63 -12.48 10.70 -3.29
C ALA A 63 -11.23 10.49 -2.41
N ALA A 64 -11.35 10.59 -1.09
CA ALA A 64 -10.23 10.28 -0.19
C ALA A 64 -9.97 8.79 -0.10
N TRP A 65 -10.87 7.93 -0.57
CA TRP A 65 -10.69 6.48 -0.55
C TRP A 65 -10.52 5.91 -1.95
N PHE A 66 -9.70 4.88 -2.07
CA PHE A 66 -9.56 4.08 -3.29
C PHE A 66 -9.54 2.58 -2.98
N ARG A 67 -10.00 1.76 -3.93
CA ARG A 67 -9.85 0.30 -3.86
C ARG A 67 -8.38 -0.09 -3.95
N ASP A 68 -7.81 -0.57 -2.87
CA ASP A 68 -6.42 -1.05 -2.84
C ASP A 68 -6.34 -2.54 -3.19
N PHE A 69 -7.29 -3.34 -2.69
CA PHE A 69 -7.26 -4.78 -2.85
C PHE A 69 -8.56 -5.32 -3.41
N GLY A 70 -8.45 -6.37 -4.22
CA GLY A 70 -9.61 -7.14 -4.65
C GLY A 70 -9.36 -7.91 -5.93
N GLY A 71 -10.47 -8.29 -6.56
CA GLY A 71 -10.49 -9.06 -7.78
C GLY A 71 -11.05 -10.46 -7.55
N GLU A 72 -12.13 -10.80 -8.24
CA GLU A 72 -12.80 -12.10 -8.12
C GLU A 72 -12.04 -13.19 -8.89
N ALA A 73 -11.53 -12.86 -10.08
CA ALA A 73 -10.81 -13.82 -10.91
C ALA A 73 -9.33 -13.90 -10.53
N VAL A 74 -8.73 -12.75 -10.24
CA VAL A 74 -7.32 -12.59 -9.89
C VAL A 74 -7.24 -11.55 -8.78
N THR A 75 -6.85 -12.01 -7.59
CA THR A 75 -6.60 -11.14 -6.44
C THR A 75 -5.35 -10.32 -6.66
N GLU A 76 -5.48 -9.00 -6.57
CA GLU A 76 -4.38 -8.06 -6.75
C GLU A 76 -4.43 -6.95 -5.70
N ILE A 77 -3.28 -6.29 -5.51
CA ILE A 77 -3.09 -5.17 -4.60
C ILE A 77 -2.52 -3.97 -5.38
N GLN A 78 -2.94 -2.75 -5.07
CA GLN A 78 -2.55 -1.53 -5.78
C GLN A 78 -1.41 -0.79 -5.13
N ASP A 79 -1.34 -0.78 -3.80
CA ASP A 79 -0.47 0.11 -3.04
C ASP A 79 1.01 -0.06 -3.37
N GLN A 80 1.41 -1.26 -3.79
CA GLN A 80 2.78 -1.51 -4.25
C GLN A 80 3.15 -0.63 -5.45
N ASP A 81 2.24 -0.45 -6.41
CA ASP A 81 2.45 0.41 -7.57
C ASP A 81 2.24 1.88 -7.18
N LEU A 82 1.18 2.18 -6.43
CA LEU A 82 0.77 3.54 -6.09
C LEU A 82 1.83 4.26 -5.26
N PHE A 83 2.31 3.63 -4.19
CA PHE A 83 3.34 4.22 -3.35
C PHE A 83 4.70 4.22 -4.02
N TYR A 84 5.13 3.12 -4.65
CA TYR A 84 6.48 3.04 -5.21
C TYR A 84 6.67 3.95 -6.43
N HIS A 85 5.61 4.28 -7.16
CA HIS A 85 5.67 5.13 -8.36
C HIS A 85 5.02 6.49 -8.21
N ASP A 86 4.54 6.85 -7.01
CA ASP A 86 3.86 8.11 -6.73
C ASP A 86 2.73 8.34 -7.74
N ILE A 87 1.78 7.39 -7.74
CA ILE A 87 0.53 7.44 -8.51
C ILE A 87 -0.57 7.83 -7.52
N GLY A 88 -1.27 8.93 -7.78
CA GLY A 88 -2.23 9.51 -6.85
C GLY A 88 -1.58 10.43 -5.80
N GLN A 89 -2.23 10.56 -4.63
CA GLN A 89 -1.87 11.56 -3.61
C GLN A 89 -1.24 10.99 -2.32
N SER A 90 -1.17 9.67 -2.17
CA SER A 90 -0.73 9.03 -0.92
C SER A 90 0.65 9.50 -0.43
N ILE A 91 1.64 9.61 -1.32
CA ILE A 91 2.98 10.10 -0.97
C ILE A 91 2.97 11.58 -0.55
N SER A 92 2.10 12.40 -1.16
CA SER A 92 1.96 13.81 -0.77
C SER A 92 1.46 13.95 0.66
N TYR A 93 0.48 13.13 1.07
CA TYR A 93 -0.01 13.11 2.44
C TYR A 93 0.99 12.48 3.41
N ALA A 94 1.67 11.40 3.02
CA ALA A 94 2.74 10.80 3.82
C ALA A 94 3.88 11.80 4.10
N LYS A 95 4.23 12.66 3.13
CA LYS A 95 5.22 13.75 3.34
C LYS A 95 4.77 14.81 4.36
N GLN A 96 3.47 14.99 4.54
CA GLN A 96 2.90 15.96 5.47
C GLN A 96 2.66 15.39 6.87
N ALA A 97 2.84 14.08 7.05
CA ALA A 97 2.60 13.42 8.32
C ALA A 97 3.68 13.78 9.35
N ASP A 98 3.26 14.03 10.58
CA ASP A 98 4.17 14.17 11.72
C ASP A 98 4.65 12.80 12.19
N VAL A 99 3.78 11.79 12.11
CA VAL A 99 4.05 10.43 12.54
C VAL A 99 3.65 9.44 11.45
N ILE A 100 4.57 8.54 11.10
CA ILE A 100 4.30 7.46 10.15
C ILE A 100 4.56 6.12 10.84
N ILE A 101 3.60 5.19 10.71
CA ILE A 101 3.78 3.80 11.11
C ILE A 101 4.07 2.91 9.89
N LEU A 102 5.04 2.00 10.05
CA LEU A 102 5.40 0.97 9.08
C LEU A 102 5.03 -0.41 9.62
N GLY A 103 4.58 -1.29 8.72
CA GLY A 103 4.28 -2.68 9.06
C GLY A 103 3.75 -3.49 7.89
N SER A 104 3.42 -4.75 8.20
CA SER A 104 2.78 -5.70 7.31
C SER A 104 1.26 -5.53 7.28
N SER A 105 0.54 -6.49 6.70
CA SER A 105 -0.94 -6.53 6.76
C SER A 105 -1.47 -6.46 8.19
N LEU A 106 -0.75 -6.98 9.18
CA LEU A 106 -1.18 -6.95 10.58
C LEU A 106 -1.43 -5.52 11.06
N VAL A 107 -0.56 -4.56 10.71
CA VAL A 107 -0.76 -3.14 11.04
C VAL A 107 -1.91 -2.52 10.25
N SER A 108 -2.10 -2.91 8.98
CA SER A 108 -3.23 -2.43 8.18
C SER A 108 -4.58 -2.82 8.80
N PHE A 109 -4.67 -3.98 9.47
CA PHE A 109 -5.87 -4.42 10.19
C PHE A 109 -5.95 -3.89 11.63
N ALA A 110 -4.82 -3.58 12.26
CA ALA A 110 -4.79 -3.24 13.68
C ALA A 110 -5.14 -1.79 14.01
N LEU A 111 -5.11 -0.88 13.02
CA LEU A 111 -5.32 0.54 13.26
C LEU A 111 -6.74 0.99 12.91
N ASP A 112 -7.46 1.46 13.93
CA ASP A 112 -8.75 2.10 13.76
C ASP A 112 -8.56 3.59 13.48
N GLY A 113 -9.00 4.02 12.29
CA GLY A 113 -8.83 5.41 11.84
C GLY A 113 -9.59 6.43 12.68
N ALA A 114 -10.76 6.08 13.24
CA ALA A 114 -11.52 6.98 14.09
C ALA A 114 -10.82 7.17 15.45
N VAL A 115 -10.30 6.08 16.04
CA VAL A 115 -9.53 6.15 17.27
C VAL A 115 -8.24 6.94 17.08
N ILE A 116 -7.52 6.75 15.96
CA ILE A 116 -6.35 7.59 15.64
C ILE A 116 -6.77 9.06 15.55
N HIS A 117 -7.82 9.36 14.81
CA HIS A 117 -8.29 10.74 14.69
C HIS A 117 -8.60 11.38 16.06
N ASP A 118 -9.38 10.69 16.89
CA ASP A 118 -9.84 11.22 18.17
C ASP A 118 -8.73 11.29 19.22
N ARG A 119 -7.95 10.20 19.38
CA ARG A 119 -6.98 10.06 20.47
C ARG A 119 -5.62 10.62 20.13
N PHE A 120 -5.29 10.69 18.84
CA PHE A 120 -3.98 11.11 18.37
C PHE A 120 -4.05 12.49 17.73
N GLU A 121 -4.83 12.65 16.66
CA GLU A 121 -4.80 13.86 15.85
C GLU A 121 -5.50 15.04 16.54
N GLN A 122 -6.72 14.85 17.03
CA GLN A 122 -7.46 15.89 17.75
C GLN A 122 -6.80 16.26 19.08
N ARG A 123 -6.26 15.27 19.79
CA ARG A 123 -5.66 15.48 21.11
C ARG A 123 -4.31 16.17 21.05
N HIS A 124 -3.47 15.83 20.08
CA HIS A 124 -2.07 16.31 20.02
C HIS A 124 -1.79 17.23 18.83
N GLY A 125 -2.74 17.44 17.93
CA GLY A 125 -2.56 18.25 16.72
C GLY A 125 -1.53 17.66 15.74
N LEU A 126 -1.27 16.35 15.81
CA LEU A 126 -0.29 15.65 14.98
C LEU A 126 -0.99 14.90 13.84
N LYS A 127 -0.42 14.96 12.64
CA LYS A 127 -0.91 14.18 11.49
C LYS A 127 -0.33 12.78 11.51
N PHE A 128 -1.20 11.76 11.46
CA PHE A 128 -0.78 10.36 11.44
C PHE A 128 -0.94 9.75 10.04
N TYR A 129 0.03 8.92 9.64
CA TYR A 129 -0.07 8.16 8.40
C TYR A 129 0.28 6.70 8.59
N ASN A 130 -0.65 5.82 8.22
CA ASN A 130 -0.42 4.39 8.13
C ASN A 130 0.22 4.05 6.79
N MET A 131 1.51 3.69 6.80
CA MET A 131 2.24 3.19 5.62
C MET A 131 2.57 1.69 5.77
N ALA A 132 1.64 0.92 6.33
CA ALA A 132 1.69 -0.53 6.30
C ALA A 132 1.22 -1.07 4.93
N PHE A 133 1.74 -2.20 4.51
CA PHE A 133 1.47 -2.79 3.20
C PHE A 133 0.97 -4.23 3.31
N VAL A 134 -0.21 -4.49 2.78
CA VAL A 134 -0.78 -5.84 2.78
C VAL A 134 0.04 -6.76 1.87
N GLY A 135 0.33 -7.96 2.39
CA GLY A 135 1.13 -8.95 1.69
C GLY A 135 2.60 -8.59 1.55
N VAL A 136 3.12 -7.53 2.18
CA VAL A 136 4.56 -7.23 2.23
C VAL A 136 5.06 -7.52 3.64
N ALA A 137 5.92 -8.52 3.78
CA ALA A 137 6.38 -8.98 5.09
C ALA A 137 7.58 -8.17 5.64
N SER A 138 8.38 -7.57 4.77
CA SER A 138 9.61 -6.86 5.13
C SER A 138 9.47 -5.34 5.05
N SER A 139 10.17 -4.65 5.95
CA SER A 139 10.38 -3.20 5.97
C SER A 139 11.12 -2.67 4.75
N GLU A 140 11.83 -3.51 3.97
CA GLU A 140 12.71 -3.07 2.88
C GLU A 140 11.94 -2.31 1.80
N PHE A 141 10.72 -2.75 1.47
CA PHE A 141 9.88 -2.05 0.50
C PHE A 141 9.47 -0.65 1.00
N ALA A 142 8.99 -0.55 2.25
CA ALA A 142 8.61 0.72 2.86
C ALA A 142 9.83 1.65 3.03
N ARG A 143 10.99 1.09 3.38
CA ARG A 143 12.27 1.80 3.49
C ARG A 143 12.68 2.42 2.16
N GLN A 144 12.56 1.68 1.05
CA GLN A 144 12.85 2.22 -0.28
C GLN A 144 11.91 3.36 -0.65
N ILE A 145 10.61 3.26 -0.34
CA ILE A 145 9.66 4.36 -0.56
C ILE A 145 10.06 5.58 0.28
N ALA A 146 10.33 5.39 1.57
CA ALA A 146 10.75 6.47 2.47
C ALA A 146 12.00 7.19 1.96
N GLN A 147 13.01 6.45 1.48
CA GLN A 147 14.22 7.02 0.90
C GLN A 147 13.97 7.72 -0.44
N LYS A 148 13.27 7.04 -1.36
CA LYS A 148 12.98 7.52 -2.71
C LYS A 148 12.23 8.85 -2.70
N TYR A 149 11.27 8.99 -1.79
CA TYR A 149 10.44 10.18 -1.67
C TYR A 149 10.87 11.13 -0.56
N GLN A 150 11.97 10.83 0.12
CA GLN A 150 12.51 11.62 1.24
C GLN A 150 11.43 11.90 2.28
N LEU A 151 10.73 10.86 2.72
CA LEU A 151 9.75 10.98 3.81
C LEU A 151 10.50 11.30 5.10
N ARG A 152 10.10 12.39 5.78
CA ARG A 152 10.76 12.91 6.99
C ARG A 152 9.72 13.22 8.08
N PRO A 153 8.94 12.23 8.54
CA PRO A 153 8.11 12.43 9.72
C PRO A 153 9.01 12.72 10.92
N ARG A 154 8.41 13.28 11.94
CA ARG A 154 9.07 13.62 13.20
C ARG A 154 9.24 12.39 14.09
N LEU A 155 8.41 11.38 13.89
CA LEU A 155 8.50 10.07 14.53
C LEU A 155 8.13 8.97 13.53
N TRP A 156 8.94 7.91 13.53
CA TRP A 156 8.62 6.64 12.92
C TRP A 156 8.15 5.64 13.98
N ILE A 157 7.09 4.91 13.69
CA ILE A 157 6.67 3.74 14.46
C ILE A 157 6.92 2.52 13.60
N LEU A 158 7.69 1.55 14.09
CA LEU A 158 7.99 0.33 13.36
C LEU A 158 7.36 -0.87 14.06
N ASN A 159 6.45 -1.55 13.37
CA ASN A 159 5.93 -2.84 13.84
C ASN A 159 6.99 -3.92 13.63
N ALA A 160 7.67 -4.31 14.70
CA ALA A 160 8.73 -5.30 14.68
C ALA A 160 8.17 -6.73 14.79
N ASP A 161 7.30 -7.12 13.87
CA ASP A 161 6.71 -8.46 13.85
C ASP A 161 7.62 -9.50 13.18
N ASP A 162 7.44 -10.76 13.58
CA ASP A 162 8.16 -11.90 13.01
C ASP A 162 7.28 -12.76 12.11
N GLY A 163 6.61 -12.10 11.16
CA GLY A 163 6.26 -12.74 9.91
C GLY A 163 5.02 -13.62 9.90
N GLY A 164 3.86 -13.08 10.25
CA GLY A 164 2.62 -13.59 9.67
C GLY A 164 2.74 -13.68 8.15
N GLY A 165 2.96 -14.88 7.61
CA GLY A 165 2.93 -15.18 6.18
C GLY A 165 4.16 -14.84 5.32
N GLY A 166 5.39 -14.63 5.84
CA GLY A 166 6.53 -14.40 4.92
C GLY A 166 7.91 -14.01 5.48
N GLY A 167 8.09 -13.93 6.80
CA GLY A 167 9.39 -13.66 7.45
C GLY A 167 9.42 -12.39 8.30
N ASN A 168 10.56 -12.13 8.96
CA ASN A 168 10.74 -11.03 9.90
C ASN A 168 10.62 -9.65 9.22
N PHE A 169 10.02 -8.67 9.91
CA PHE A 169 9.91 -7.29 9.43
C PHE A 169 11.27 -6.68 9.03
N PHE A 170 12.36 -7.06 9.70
CA PHE A 170 13.70 -6.58 9.38
C PHE A 170 14.47 -7.46 8.39
N HIS A 171 13.84 -8.41 7.71
CA HIS A 171 14.45 -9.03 6.54
C HIS A 171 14.68 -8.02 5.41
N ARG A 172 15.62 -8.28 4.51
CA ARG A 172 15.94 -7.40 3.35
C ARG A 172 15.26 -7.83 2.05
N ASN A 173 14.20 -8.62 2.11
CA ASN A 173 13.58 -9.16 0.91
C ASN A 173 12.53 -8.18 0.34
N LEU A 174 12.47 -8.11 -0.99
CA LEU A 174 11.46 -7.33 -1.72
C LEU A 174 10.41 -8.26 -2.30
N VAL A 175 9.76 -9.01 -1.40
CA VAL A 175 8.76 -10.00 -1.78
C VAL A 175 7.41 -9.64 -1.20
N ARG A 176 6.38 -9.97 -1.97
CA ARG A 176 5.02 -10.09 -1.48
C ARG A 176 4.71 -11.55 -1.18
N ALA A 177 3.92 -11.79 -0.15
CA ALA A 177 3.48 -13.12 0.24
C ALA A 177 1.96 -13.12 0.54
N PHE A 178 1.25 -14.04 -0.11
CA PHE A 178 -0.15 -14.33 0.18
C PHE A 178 -0.30 -15.83 0.42
N GLY A 179 -0.36 -16.24 1.68
CA GLY A 179 -0.27 -17.65 2.05
C GLY A 179 1.04 -18.25 1.55
N ALA A 180 0.96 -19.28 0.71
CA ALA A 180 2.14 -19.91 0.11
C ALA A 180 2.66 -19.22 -1.18
N ASP A 181 1.94 -18.24 -1.74
CA ASP A 181 2.36 -17.52 -2.94
C ASP A 181 3.34 -16.39 -2.58
N VAL A 182 4.64 -16.68 -2.67
CA VAL A 182 5.71 -15.69 -2.45
C VAL A 182 6.28 -15.25 -3.80
N ARG A 183 6.24 -13.94 -4.10
CA ARG A 183 6.74 -13.37 -5.36
C ARG A 183 7.50 -12.08 -5.15
N PRO A 184 8.48 -11.74 -5.99
CA PRO A 184 9.06 -10.40 -6.00
C PRO A 184 7.99 -9.32 -6.20
N ILE A 185 8.17 -8.16 -5.57
CA ILE A 185 7.29 -6.99 -5.72
C ILE A 185 7.56 -6.34 -7.09
N PRO A 186 6.64 -6.43 -8.07
CA PRO A 186 6.92 -6.00 -9.45
C PRO A 186 7.21 -4.50 -9.60
N SER A 187 6.66 -3.65 -8.72
CA SER A 187 6.87 -2.21 -8.79
C SER A 187 8.33 -1.80 -8.57
N THR A 188 9.14 -2.65 -7.93
CA THR A 188 10.57 -2.37 -7.71
C THR A 188 11.40 -2.45 -8.99
N THR A 189 10.92 -3.16 -10.02
CA THR A 189 11.62 -3.36 -11.29
C THR A 189 10.89 -2.75 -12.49
N THR A 190 9.63 -2.36 -12.31
CA THR A 190 8.79 -1.78 -13.38
C THR A 190 9.07 -0.28 -13.53
N SER A 191 8.96 0.26 -14.75
CA SER A 191 9.03 1.71 -14.96
C SER A 191 7.75 2.41 -14.46
N ARG A 192 7.81 3.71 -14.20
CA ARG A 192 6.61 4.49 -13.81
C ARG A 192 5.47 4.34 -14.82
N PHE A 193 5.77 4.39 -16.12
CA PHE A 193 4.75 4.20 -17.17
C PHE A 193 4.17 2.78 -17.15
N GLY A 194 5.01 1.76 -16.96
CA GLY A 194 4.55 0.38 -16.81
C GLY A 194 3.62 0.20 -15.61
N ALA A 195 3.92 0.86 -14.50
CA ALA A 195 3.07 0.85 -13.31
C ALA A 195 1.72 1.55 -13.56
N TYR A 196 1.69 2.72 -14.19
CA TYR A 196 0.44 3.37 -14.60
C TYR A 196 -0.41 2.45 -15.49
N ALA A 197 0.20 1.81 -16.48
CA ALA A 197 -0.50 0.86 -17.34
C ALA A 197 -1.03 -0.36 -16.57
N ALA A 198 -0.25 -0.89 -15.62
CA ALA A 198 -0.67 -2.00 -14.77
C ALA A 198 -1.88 -1.63 -13.89
N VAL A 199 -1.84 -0.44 -13.29
CA VAL A 199 -2.93 0.11 -12.47
C VAL A 199 -4.20 0.34 -13.30
N ILE A 200 -4.10 0.95 -14.48
CA ILE A 200 -5.24 1.13 -15.41
C ILE A 200 -5.86 -0.23 -15.77
N ARG A 201 -5.03 -1.20 -16.15
CA ARG A 201 -5.48 -2.55 -16.51
C ARG A 201 -6.20 -3.23 -15.34
N ARG A 202 -5.64 -3.13 -14.13
CA ARG A 202 -6.24 -3.67 -12.90
C ARG A 202 -7.59 -3.03 -12.62
N ASN A 203 -7.67 -1.70 -12.70
CA ASN A 203 -8.90 -0.94 -12.49
C ASN A 203 -9.99 -1.29 -13.52
N LEU A 204 -9.64 -1.35 -14.80
CA LEU A 204 -10.58 -1.75 -15.86
C LEU A 204 -11.10 -3.16 -15.64
N ARG A 205 -10.21 -4.11 -15.27
CA ARG A 205 -10.64 -5.47 -14.94
C ARG A 205 -11.59 -5.47 -13.75
N TRP A 206 -11.26 -4.81 -12.64
CA TRP A 206 -12.15 -4.78 -11.47
C TRP A 206 -13.50 -4.15 -11.76
N ARG A 207 -13.55 -3.05 -12.54
CA ARG A 207 -14.82 -2.46 -12.99
C ARG A 207 -15.63 -3.43 -13.84
N LEU A 208 -14.98 -4.19 -14.74
CA LEU A 208 -15.65 -5.22 -15.53
C LEU A 208 -16.15 -6.38 -14.64
N GLU A 209 -15.37 -6.78 -13.64
CA GLU A 209 -15.79 -7.78 -12.67
C GLU A 209 -17.01 -7.31 -11.87
N ASP A 210 -16.99 -6.09 -11.35
CA ASP A 210 -18.11 -5.50 -10.63
C ASP A 210 -19.36 -5.40 -11.52
N ALA A 211 -19.22 -4.93 -12.77
CA ALA A 211 -20.32 -4.79 -13.72
C ALA A 211 -20.92 -6.12 -14.21
N THR A 212 -20.15 -7.22 -14.11
CA THR A 212 -20.61 -8.55 -14.54
C THR A 212 -20.89 -9.50 -13.38
N ARG A 213 -20.80 -9.02 -12.13
CA ARG A 213 -20.96 -9.83 -10.92
C ARG A 213 -22.27 -10.59 -10.90
N ASP A 214 -23.40 -9.89 -11.03
CA ASP A 214 -24.73 -10.50 -10.93
C ASP A 214 -24.94 -11.54 -12.04
N LEU A 215 -24.50 -11.23 -13.25
CA LEU A 215 -24.54 -12.16 -14.38
C LEU A 215 -23.70 -13.42 -14.09
N ARG A 216 -22.49 -13.28 -13.56
CA ARG A 216 -21.65 -14.43 -13.19
C ARG A 216 -22.26 -15.26 -12.08
N GLN A 217 -22.92 -14.63 -11.10
CA GLN A 217 -23.63 -15.33 -10.05
C GLN A 217 -24.79 -16.15 -10.62
N VAL A 218 -25.61 -15.55 -11.49
CA VAL A 218 -26.73 -16.22 -12.17
C VAL A 218 -26.24 -17.39 -13.04
N LEU A 219 -25.10 -17.23 -13.72
CA LEU A 219 -24.50 -18.26 -14.56
C LEU A 219 -23.68 -19.30 -13.77
N GLY A 220 -23.59 -19.21 -12.45
CA GLY A 220 -22.78 -20.13 -11.63
C GLY A 220 -21.27 -20.04 -11.88
N LEU A 221 -20.79 -18.92 -12.44
CA LEU A 221 -19.38 -18.65 -12.74
C LEU A 221 -18.65 -17.93 -11.60
N ALA A 222 -19.36 -17.57 -10.53
CA ALA A 222 -18.75 -16.95 -9.35
C ALA A 222 -17.91 -17.99 -8.58
N LYS A 223 -16.65 -17.67 -8.31
CA LYS A 223 -15.76 -18.53 -7.51
C LYS A 223 -16.10 -18.41 -6.03
N SER A 224 -16.24 -19.54 -5.35
CA SER A 224 -16.28 -19.61 -3.89
C SER A 224 -14.91 -19.24 -3.29
N GLY A 225 -14.89 -18.55 -2.16
CA GLY A 225 -13.65 -18.23 -1.43
C GLY A 225 -12.89 -17.00 -1.93
N HIS A 226 -13.57 -16.05 -2.59
CA HIS A 226 -12.97 -14.76 -2.91
C HIS A 226 -12.65 -13.99 -1.62
N VAL A 227 -11.45 -13.40 -1.53
CA VAL A 227 -11.13 -12.49 -0.44
C VAL A 227 -11.86 -11.16 -0.73
N PRO A 228 -12.61 -10.61 0.24
CA PRO A 228 -13.31 -9.34 0.06
C PRO A 228 -12.35 -8.22 -0.34
N ALA A 229 -12.84 -7.29 -1.16
CA ALA A 229 -12.09 -6.08 -1.46
C ALA A 229 -11.95 -5.22 -0.20
N PHE A 230 -10.90 -4.42 -0.12
CA PHE A 230 -10.84 -3.32 0.83
C PHE A 230 -10.35 -2.05 0.15
N GLU A 231 -10.65 -0.93 0.78
CA GLU A 231 -10.29 0.40 0.34
C GLU A 231 -9.25 1.00 1.27
N ARG A 232 -8.49 1.96 0.78
CA ARG A 232 -7.50 2.70 1.55
C ARG A 232 -7.72 4.20 1.43
N ASN A 233 -7.55 4.90 2.53
CA ASN A 233 -7.64 6.36 2.58
C ASN A 233 -6.32 6.99 2.13
N VAL A 234 -6.33 7.90 1.16
CA VAL A 234 -5.13 8.57 0.65
C VAL A 234 -4.50 9.52 1.68
N GLN A 235 -5.30 10.09 2.58
CA GLN A 235 -4.89 11.13 3.52
C GLN A 235 -4.22 10.56 4.77
N THR A 236 -4.75 9.45 5.28
CA THR A 236 -4.29 8.83 6.52
C THR A 236 -3.62 7.47 6.29
N GLY A 237 -3.75 6.90 5.10
CA GLY A 237 -3.30 5.54 4.80
C GLY A 237 -4.13 4.44 5.49
N ALA A 238 -5.22 4.78 6.18
CA ALA A 238 -6.09 3.82 6.86
C ALA A 238 -6.74 2.86 5.86
N ALA A 239 -6.89 1.59 6.24
CA ALA A 239 -7.57 0.60 5.42
C ALA A 239 -8.99 0.34 5.95
N ASP A 240 -9.97 0.28 5.05
CA ASP A 240 -11.36 -0.04 5.38
C ASP A 240 -11.66 -1.51 5.12
N MET A 241 -11.59 -2.29 6.20
CA MET A 241 -11.78 -3.73 6.19
C MET A 241 -13.25 -4.13 6.44
N ARG A 242 -14.21 -3.20 6.48
CA ARG A 242 -15.61 -3.51 6.83
C ARG A 242 -16.30 -4.48 5.87
N LEU A 243 -15.79 -4.64 4.66
CA LEU A 243 -16.28 -5.63 3.69
C LEU A 243 -15.86 -7.07 4.03
N PHE A 244 -14.94 -7.27 4.97
CA PHE A 244 -14.60 -8.60 5.47
C PHE A 244 -15.67 -9.06 6.47
N PRO A 245 -16.44 -10.15 6.18
CA PRO A 245 -17.57 -10.53 7.02
C PRO A 245 -17.21 -10.77 8.49
N ARG A 246 -16.02 -11.33 8.73
CA ARG A 246 -15.52 -11.55 10.08
C ARG A 246 -14.96 -10.29 10.74
N PHE A 247 -14.63 -9.22 10.01
CA PHE A 247 -14.08 -8.00 10.63
C PHE A 247 -15.08 -7.28 11.53
N LEU A 248 -16.38 -7.42 11.27
CA LEU A 248 -17.45 -6.84 12.10
C LEU A 248 -18.17 -7.86 13.00
N ALA A 249 -17.73 -9.12 12.98
CA ALA A 249 -18.34 -10.17 13.78
C ALA A 249 -18.05 -9.98 15.28
N SER A 250 -19.07 -10.16 16.13
CA SER A 250 -18.96 -9.98 17.58
C SER A 250 -18.39 -11.19 18.33
N ASP A 251 -18.31 -12.35 17.66
CA ASP A 251 -17.92 -13.64 18.22
C ASP A 251 -16.53 -14.09 17.76
N ASN A 252 -15.70 -13.14 17.33
CA ASN A 252 -14.34 -13.44 16.93
C ASN A 252 -13.47 -13.88 18.12
N PRO A 253 -12.53 -14.82 17.89
CA PRO A 253 -11.59 -15.22 18.91
C PRO A 253 -10.59 -14.11 19.24
N GLY A 254 -10.06 -14.13 20.46
CA GLY A 254 -8.85 -13.39 20.79
C GLY A 254 -7.63 -13.93 20.03
N VAL A 255 -6.64 -13.07 19.78
CA VAL A 255 -5.34 -13.47 19.26
C VAL A 255 -4.69 -14.44 20.23
N LYS A 256 -4.19 -15.56 19.69
CA LYS A 256 -3.39 -16.52 20.46
C LYS A 256 -1.93 -16.40 20.06
N MET A 257 -1.15 -15.69 20.86
CA MET A 257 0.31 -15.67 20.70
C MET A 257 0.85 -17.03 21.19
N THR A 258 1.17 -17.92 20.26
CA THR A 258 1.60 -19.30 20.59
C THR A 258 3.11 -19.50 20.42
N ARG A 259 3.82 -18.50 19.91
CA ARG A 259 5.26 -18.58 19.81
C ARG A 259 5.88 -18.71 21.21
N ASP A 260 6.93 -19.53 21.29
CA ASP A 260 7.72 -19.68 22.50
C ASP A 260 8.14 -18.30 23.04
N PRO A 261 7.84 -17.95 24.30
CA PRO A 261 8.31 -16.72 24.92
C PRO A 261 9.84 -16.52 24.91
N ASP A 262 10.61 -17.61 24.80
CA ASP A 262 12.07 -17.63 24.66
C ASP A 262 12.54 -17.37 23.21
N CYS A 263 11.77 -16.55 22.49
CA CYS A 263 12.04 -16.17 21.12
C CYS A 263 13.07 -15.04 21.06
N HIS A 264 14.35 -15.42 20.99
CA HIS A 264 15.44 -14.46 20.86
C HIS A 264 15.60 -13.93 19.43
N THR A 265 16.09 -12.70 19.32
CA THR A 265 16.53 -12.10 18.05
C THR A 265 17.90 -12.65 17.62
N SER A 266 18.25 -12.48 16.34
CA SER A 266 19.58 -12.84 15.84
C SER A 266 20.45 -11.58 15.60
N PRO A 267 21.79 -11.72 15.60
CA PRO A 267 22.69 -10.62 15.23
C PRO A 267 22.41 -10.05 13.84
N GLU A 268 21.98 -10.90 12.89
CA GLU A 268 21.60 -10.47 11.54
C GLU A 268 20.37 -9.57 11.55
N ILE A 269 19.32 -9.96 12.31
CA ILE A 269 18.11 -9.15 12.45
C ILE A 269 18.43 -7.80 13.10
N ILE A 270 19.26 -7.79 14.15
CA ILE A 270 19.72 -6.53 14.78
C ILE A 270 20.48 -5.66 13.77
N ALA A 271 21.38 -6.24 12.97
CA ALA A 271 22.14 -5.50 11.96
C ALA A 271 21.21 -4.88 10.91
N ASN A 272 20.23 -5.64 10.42
CA ASN A 272 19.26 -5.15 9.45
C ASN A 272 18.36 -4.05 10.04
N ALA A 273 17.86 -4.25 11.26
CA ALA A 273 17.05 -3.26 11.95
C ALA A 273 17.82 -1.96 12.17
N ARG A 274 19.12 -2.04 12.48
CA ARG A 274 20.01 -0.89 12.62
C ARG A 274 20.15 -0.11 11.31
N ASP A 275 20.30 -0.81 10.19
CA ASP A 275 20.39 -0.19 8.88
C ASP A 275 19.06 0.51 8.50
N VAL A 276 17.92 -0.14 8.77
CA VAL A 276 16.59 0.46 8.58
C VAL A 276 16.49 1.75 9.40
N VAL A 277 16.69 1.70 10.73
CA VAL A 277 16.55 2.85 11.62
C VAL A 277 17.47 4.01 11.22
N ARG A 278 18.74 3.73 10.91
CA ARG A 278 19.69 4.75 10.43
C ARG A 278 19.21 5.40 9.15
N SER A 279 18.67 4.61 8.22
CA SER A 279 18.24 5.10 6.91
C SER A 279 16.99 6.00 6.97
N LEU A 280 16.13 5.82 7.97
CA LEU A 280 14.93 6.62 8.18
C LEU A 280 15.25 8.03 8.71
N GLY A 281 16.37 8.20 9.42
CA GLY A 281 16.93 9.51 9.75
C GLY A 281 16.08 10.40 10.66
N ALA A 282 15.16 9.82 11.43
CA ALA A 282 14.35 10.48 12.45
C ALA A 282 14.15 9.53 13.65
N PRO A 283 13.67 10.01 14.81
CA PRO A 283 13.36 9.16 15.96
C PRO A 283 12.46 7.98 15.58
N VAL A 284 12.75 6.82 16.17
CA VAL A 284 12.03 5.57 15.97
C VAL A 284 11.53 5.04 17.30
N VAL A 285 10.31 4.53 17.32
CA VAL A 285 9.77 3.69 18.38
C VAL A 285 9.38 2.34 17.77
N LEU A 286 9.74 1.25 18.45
CA LEU A 286 9.29 -0.09 18.05
C LEU A 286 7.96 -0.44 18.73
N THR A 287 7.09 -1.14 18.01
CA THR A 287 5.85 -1.70 18.54
C THR A 287 5.64 -3.12 18.02
N LEU A 288 4.59 -3.77 18.50
CA LEU A 288 4.16 -5.08 18.03
C LEU A 288 2.64 -5.17 18.04
N VAL A 289 2.04 -5.32 16.86
CA VAL A 289 0.69 -5.82 16.71
C VAL A 289 0.69 -7.29 17.11
N PRO A 290 -0.11 -7.70 18.11
CA PRO A 290 -0.13 -9.07 18.57
C PRO A 290 -0.63 -10.00 17.46
N ASN A 291 0.08 -11.09 17.29
CA ASN A 291 -0.21 -12.12 16.29
C ASN A 291 0.39 -13.45 16.74
N PHE A 292 0.01 -14.54 16.08
CA PHE A 292 0.41 -15.91 16.42
C PHE A 292 1.94 -16.11 16.46
N HIS A 293 2.68 -15.37 15.62
CA HIS A 293 4.15 -15.43 15.54
C HIS A 293 4.85 -14.30 16.31
N GLY A 294 4.09 -13.38 16.92
CA GLY A 294 4.60 -12.21 17.61
C GLY A 294 5.45 -12.60 18.81
N CYS A 295 6.50 -11.82 19.06
CA CYS A 295 7.44 -12.08 20.14
C CYS A 295 7.86 -10.78 20.83
N LEU A 296 7.38 -10.54 22.05
CA LEU A 296 7.74 -9.32 22.80
C LEU A 296 9.21 -9.32 23.23
N THR A 297 9.79 -10.47 23.55
CA THR A 297 11.21 -10.63 23.92
C THR A 297 12.11 -10.14 22.80
N GLN A 298 11.92 -10.66 21.58
CA GLN A 298 12.64 -10.24 20.38
C GLN A 298 12.53 -8.72 20.13
N VAL A 299 11.33 -8.13 20.27
CA VAL A 299 11.16 -6.68 20.06
C VAL A 299 11.95 -5.86 21.07
N ARG A 300 11.97 -6.28 22.35
CA ARG A 300 12.76 -5.63 23.39
C ARG A 300 14.26 -5.76 23.12
N GLU A 301 14.74 -6.94 22.76
CA GLU A 301 16.15 -7.17 22.44
C GLU A 301 16.61 -6.32 21.24
N ILE A 302 15.78 -6.21 20.20
CA ILE A 302 16.07 -5.33 19.07
C ILE A 302 16.09 -3.87 19.55
N ALA A 303 15.10 -3.42 20.32
CA ALA A 303 15.05 -2.05 20.82
C ALA A 303 16.30 -1.68 21.63
N ASP A 304 16.70 -2.55 22.55
CA ASP A 304 17.88 -2.39 23.40
C ASP A 304 19.17 -2.34 22.55
N ALA A 305 19.31 -3.23 21.57
CA ALA A 305 20.48 -3.28 20.69
C ALA A 305 20.60 -2.07 19.73
N LEU A 306 19.50 -1.34 19.52
CA LEU A 306 19.44 -0.13 18.71
C LEU A 306 19.44 1.15 19.55
N GLY A 307 19.20 1.06 20.86
CA GLY A 307 19.04 2.22 21.74
C GLY A 307 17.77 3.03 21.44
N VAL A 308 16.68 2.36 21.03
CA VAL A 308 15.38 2.99 20.74
C VAL A 308 14.33 2.57 21.77
N GLU A 309 13.27 3.36 21.92
CA GLU A 309 12.18 3.06 22.85
C GLU A 309 11.17 2.07 22.24
N THR A 310 10.41 1.40 23.10
CA THR A 310 9.27 0.58 22.69
C THR A 310 7.95 1.19 23.15
N ALA A 311 6.91 1.07 22.33
CA ALA A 311 5.52 1.34 22.68
C ALA A 311 4.73 0.03 22.53
N LEU A 312 4.79 -0.80 23.56
CA LEU A 312 4.15 -2.11 23.61
C LEU A 312 2.92 -2.01 24.52
N PRO A 313 1.69 -2.19 23.98
CA PRO A 313 0.52 -2.38 24.82
C PRO A 313 0.71 -3.51 25.84
N GLU A 314 0.18 -3.33 27.05
CA GLU A 314 0.27 -4.34 28.11
C GLU A 314 -0.59 -5.57 27.81
N ARG A 315 -1.73 -5.34 27.15
CA ARG A 315 -2.67 -6.36 26.70
C ARG A 315 -2.25 -6.93 25.34
N THR A 316 -2.48 -8.23 25.11
CA THR A 316 -2.20 -8.92 23.84
C THR A 316 -3.37 -9.76 23.30
N ASP A 317 -4.44 -9.95 24.07
CA ASP A 317 -5.59 -10.83 23.77
C ASP A 317 -6.71 -10.15 22.99
N TYR A 318 -6.36 -9.21 22.10
CA TYR A 318 -7.33 -8.48 21.26
C TYR A 318 -8.10 -9.43 20.35
N SER A 319 -9.34 -9.08 20.02
CA SER A 319 -10.15 -9.85 19.08
C SER A 319 -9.59 -9.77 17.66
N SER A 320 -9.60 -10.89 16.95
CA SER A 320 -9.08 -11.03 15.59
C SER A 320 -10.00 -11.88 14.75
N TRP A 321 -10.17 -11.50 13.48
CA TRP A 321 -11.14 -12.15 12.64
C TRP A 321 -10.69 -13.56 12.20
N ASP A 322 -9.38 -13.83 12.26
CA ASP A 322 -8.73 -15.09 11.87
C ASP A 322 -8.11 -15.88 13.05
N GLY A 323 -8.08 -15.32 14.26
CA GLY A 323 -7.37 -15.89 15.41
C GLY A 323 -5.83 -15.81 15.33
N GLY A 324 -5.29 -15.39 14.19
CA GLY A 324 -3.87 -15.42 13.84
C GLY A 324 -3.17 -14.07 13.99
N GLY A 325 -3.91 -12.97 14.04
CA GLY A 325 -3.36 -11.64 14.31
C GLY A 325 -3.92 -10.51 13.45
N HIS A 326 -4.72 -10.82 12.43
CA HIS A 326 -5.46 -9.77 11.73
C HIS A 326 -6.63 -9.33 12.61
N LEU A 327 -6.42 -8.23 13.34
CA LEU A 327 -7.41 -7.72 14.28
C LEU A 327 -8.74 -7.42 13.56
N ASP A 328 -9.84 -7.63 14.26
CA ASP A 328 -11.16 -7.21 13.81
C ASP A 328 -11.45 -5.76 14.23
N GLY A 329 -12.61 -5.21 13.89
CA GLY A 329 -12.94 -3.82 14.20
C GLY A 329 -12.88 -3.50 15.71
N LYS A 330 -13.31 -4.43 16.57
CA LYS A 330 -13.22 -4.24 18.03
C LYS A 330 -11.77 -4.27 18.48
N GLY A 331 -11.01 -5.27 18.04
CA GLY A 331 -9.62 -5.49 18.41
C GLY A 331 -8.73 -4.36 17.91
N ALA A 332 -8.96 -3.85 16.71
CA ALA A 332 -8.26 -2.71 16.13
C ALA A 332 -8.51 -1.44 16.96
N ALA A 333 -9.77 -1.14 17.30
CA ALA A 333 -10.10 0.01 18.12
C ALA A 333 -9.48 -0.08 19.53
N ASP A 334 -9.54 -1.26 20.14
CA ASP A 334 -8.92 -1.58 21.43
C ASP A 334 -7.39 -1.42 21.38
N PHE A 335 -6.72 -2.07 20.43
CA PHE A 335 -5.27 -2.00 20.25
C PHE A 335 -4.80 -0.59 19.95
N THR A 336 -5.53 0.15 19.11
CA THR A 336 -5.16 1.52 18.76
C THR A 336 -5.17 2.44 19.99
N ARG A 337 -6.15 2.29 20.89
CA ARG A 337 -6.17 3.04 22.16
C ARG A 337 -4.95 2.72 23.01
N ASP A 338 -4.68 1.44 23.22
CA ASP A 338 -3.60 0.98 24.08
C ASP A 338 -2.22 1.34 23.47
N LEU A 339 -2.09 1.32 22.14
CA LEU A 339 -0.90 1.77 21.42
C LEU A 339 -0.66 3.28 21.59
N VAL A 340 -1.69 4.11 21.43
CA VAL A 340 -1.57 5.56 21.66
C VAL A 340 -1.15 5.85 23.10
N GLU A 341 -1.74 5.16 24.07
CA GLU A 341 -1.36 5.29 25.48
C GLU A 341 0.08 4.83 25.74
N ALA A 342 0.55 3.77 25.09
CA ALA A 342 1.94 3.34 25.17
C ALA A 342 2.90 4.36 24.52
N LEU A 343 2.53 4.93 23.38
CA LEU A 343 3.31 5.97 22.69
C LEU A 343 3.47 7.22 23.56
N GLU A 344 2.40 7.66 24.24
CA GLU A 344 2.41 8.83 25.14
C GLU A 344 3.44 8.72 26.27
N ARG A 345 3.84 7.49 26.64
CA ARG A 345 4.87 7.22 27.67
C ARG A 345 6.30 7.32 27.14
N THR A 346 6.51 7.28 25.81
CA THR A 346 7.85 7.35 25.21
C THR A 346 8.38 8.78 25.15
N ARG A 347 9.68 8.96 25.38
CA ARG A 347 10.32 10.27 25.27
C ARG A 347 10.35 10.77 23.83
N ALA A 348 10.49 9.86 22.87
CA ALA A 348 10.44 10.18 21.44
C ALA A 348 9.11 10.85 21.06
N PHE A 349 7.98 10.31 21.52
CA PHE A 349 6.67 10.92 21.27
C PHE A 349 6.49 12.26 22.00
N GLN A 350 6.88 12.33 23.28
CA GLN A 350 6.83 13.58 24.05
C GLN A 350 7.62 14.70 23.36
N GLY A 351 8.81 14.38 22.83
CA GLY A 351 9.63 15.33 22.06
C GLY A 351 8.98 15.78 20.75
N VAL A 352 8.17 14.94 20.10
CA VAL A 352 7.37 15.37 18.93
C VAL A 352 6.25 16.30 19.39
N ARG A 353 5.50 15.96 20.43
CA ARG A 353 4.42 16.82 20.92
C ARG A 353 4.92 18.22 21.30
N ASP A 354 5.95 18.29 22.13
CA ASP A 354 6.45 19.57 22.68
C ASP A 354 7.04 20.51 21.60
N ASN A 355 7.58 19.95 20.51
CA ASN A 355 8.07 20.73 19.38
C ASN A 355 6.95 21.24 18.45
N GLY A 356 5.76 20.62 18.50
CA GLY A 356 4.59 21.04 17.72
C GLY A 356 4.04 22.35 18.25
N ASP A 357 3.89 22.43 19.57
CA ASP A 357 3.38 23.61 20.29
C ASP A 357 4.22 24.87 20.03
N ARG A 358 5.53 24.72 19.82
CA ARG A 358 6.45 25.83 19.54
C ARG A 358 6.32 26.41 18.14
N ARG A 359 5.80 25.66 17.17
CA ARG A 359 5.62 26.13 15.77
C ARG A 359 4.25 26.77 15.54
N GLN A 360 3.30 26.54 16.44
CA GLN A 360 1.95 27.12 16.37
C GLN A 360 1.82 28.43 17.14
N ARG A 361 2.81 28.77 17.99
CA ARG A 361 3.00 30.09 18.59
C ARG A 361 3.93 30.92 17.72
#